data_AF-A0A3D0Y2K7-F1
#
_entry.id   AF-A0A3D0Y2K7-F1
#
_cell.length_a   1.000
_cell.length_b   1.000
_cell.length_c   1.000
_cell.angle_alpha   90.00
_cell.angle_beta   90.00
_cell.angle_gamma   90.00
#
_symmetry.space_group_name_H-M   'P 1'
#
loop_
_entity.id
_entity.type
_entity.pdbx_description
1 polymer ?
#
loop_
_entity_poly.entity_id
_entity_poly.type
_entity_poly.pdbx_seq_one_letter_code
_entity_poly.pdbx_strand_id
1 'polypeptide(L)'
;MEDYTFEMMYEDLRNGYQIYYTYVKNRYLLFKTAKNCYTQKLISNNDKNPHPRQTMLTLKRVKEIFPFMEDIEYRVGVSDVENI
;
A
#
# COMPACT_ATOMS: atom_id res chain seq x y z
N MET A 1 11.75 19.11 -4.34
CA MET A 1 11.19 17.79 -4.64
C MET A 1 9.77 17.87 -4.13
N GLU A 2 8.76 17.81 -4.99
CA GLU A 2 7.37 17.91 -4.51
C GLU A 2 7.13 16.79 -3.50
N ASP A 3 6.61 17.14 -2.32
CA ASP A 3 6.29 16.17 -1.29
C ASP A 3 5.16 15.26 -1.80
N TYR A 4 5.35 13.95 -1.70
CA TYR A 4 4.35 12.98 -2.14
C TYR A 4 3.06 13.16 -1.32
N THR A 5 1.94 13.45 -1.99
CA THR A 5 0.67 13.75 -1.33
C THR A 5 -0.26 12.54 -1.30
N PHE A 6 -1.30 12.61 -0.46
CA PHE A 6 -2.31 11.57 -0.39
C PHE A 6 -3.09 11.47 -1.70
N GLU A 7 -3.33 12.61 -2.36
CA GLU A 7 -4.03 12.70 -3.64
C GLU A 7 -3.27 11.95 -4.74
N MET A 8 -1.94 12.09 -4.80
CA MET A 8 -1.08 11.33 -5.70
C MET A 8 -1.16 9.83 -5.40
N MET A 9 -1.04 9.45 -4.12
CA MET A 9 -1.17 8.05 -3.69
C MET A 9 -2.53 7.45 -4.07
N TYR A 10 -3.60 8.23 -3.93
CA TYR A 10 -4.94 7.81 -4.27
C TYR A 10 -5.10 7.60 -5.78
N GLU A 11 -4.51 8.48 -6.60
CA GLU A 11 -4.47 8.34 -8.05
C GLU A 11 -3.67 7.11 -8.48
N ASP A 12 -2.50 6.89 -7.89
CA ASP A 12 -1.66 5.71 -8.14
C ASP A 12 -2.43 4.41 -7.84
N LEU A 13 -3.04 4.31 -6.66
CA LEU A 13 -3.84 3.14 -6.29
C LEU A 13 -5.07 2.98 -7.19
N ARG A 14 -5.65 4.08 -7.69
CA ARG A 14 -6.78 4.02 -8.61
C ARG A 14 -6.36 3.49 -9.97
N ASN A 15 -5.16 3.83 -10.42
CA ASN A 15 -4.56 3.39 -11.68
C ASN A 15 -4.00 1.96 -11.60
N GLY A 16 -4.04 1.32 -10.42
CA GLY A 16 -3.64 -0.07 -10.24
C GLY A 16 -2.18 -0.25 -9.86
N TYR A 17 -1.47 0.84 -9.56
CA TYR A 17 -0.12 0.75 -9.02
C TYR A 17 -0.13 0.11 -7.63
N GLN A 18 0.98 -0.56 -7.33
CA GLN A 18 1.22 -1.13 -6.03
C GLN A 18 2.17 -0.22 -5.26
N ILE A 19 1.85 0.06 -4.00
CA ILE A 19 2.57 1.02 -3.18
C ILE A 19 3.24 0.27 -2.04
N TYR A 20 4.57 0.36 -1.99
CA TYR A 20 5.36 -0.10 -0.88
C TYR A 20 5.60 1.06 0.07
N TYR A 21 5.40 0.82 1.36
CA TYR A 21 5.69 1.81 2.40
C TYR A 21 6.13 1.13 3.68
N THR A 22 6.86 1.87 4.49
CA THR A 22 7.22 1.49 5.85
C THR A 22 6.21 2.11 6.81
N TYR A 23 5.67 1.30 7.73
CA TYR A 23 4.80 1.77 8.80
C TYR A 23 5.05 0.95 10.06
N VAL A 24 5.25 1.60 11.21
CA VAL A 24 5.56 0.93 12.49
C VAL A 24 6.71 -0.08 12.34
N LYS A 25 7.79 0.34 11.65
CA LYS A 25 9.01 -0.47 11.40
C LYS A 25 8.80 -1.74 10.56
N ASN A 26 7.65 -1.89 9.92
CA ASN A 26 7.36 -3.01 9.02
C ASN A 26 7.17 -2.50 7.59
N ARG A 27 7.66 -3.26 6.60
CA ARG A 27 7.44 -2.96 5.18
C ARG A 27 6.13 -3.59 4.73
N TYR A 28 5.25 -2.79 4.14
CA TYR A 28 3.98 -3.22 3.61
C TYR A 28 3.88 -2.96 2.11
N LEU A 29 3.07 -3.77 1.46
CA LEU A 29 2.58 -3.60 0.11
C LEU A 29 1.09 -3.29 0.16
N LEU A 30 0.68 -2.20 -0.47
CA LEU A 30 -0.70 -1.77 -0.58
C LEU A 30 -1.12 -1.71 -2.03
N PHE A 31 -2.24 -2.35 -2.32
CA PHE A 31 -2.85 -2.33 -3.64
C PHE A 31 -4.37 -2.30 -3.51
N LYS A 32 -5.03 -1.76 -4.52
CA LYS A 32 -6.49 -1.68 -4.57
C LYS A 32 -7.06 -3.03 -5.01
N THR A 33 -8.05 -3.51 -4.26
CA THR A 33 -8.72 -4.81 -4.53
C THR A 33 -10.14 -4.59 -5.03
N ALA A 34 -10.85 -3.61 -4.48
CA ALA A 34 -12.18 -3.22 -4.94
C ALA A 34 -12.43 -1.72 -4.66
N LYS A 35 -13.63 -1.22 -4.96
CA LYS A 35 -14.02 0.17 -4.65
C LYS A 35 -13.95 0.40 -3.13
N ASN A 36 -13.16 1.38 -2.70
CA ASN A 36 -12.88 1.72 -1.29
C ASN A 36 -12.23 0.61 -0.45
N CYS A 37 -11.73 -0.45 -1.09
CA CYS A 37 -11.14 -1.60 -0.43
C CYS A 37 -9.71 -1.81 -0.93
N TYR A 38 -8.76 -1.74 0.00
CA TYR A 38 -7.34 -1.88 -0.26
C TYR A 38 -6.80 -3.04 0.54
N THR A 39 -5.87 -3.79 -0.02
CA THR A 39 -5.20 -4.89 0.70
C THR A 39 -3.80 -4.45 1.07
N GLN A 40 -3.50 -4.53 2.36
CA GLN A 40 -2.18 -4.34 2.92
C GLN A 40 -1.55 -5.71 3.18
N LYS A 41 -0.45 -6.03 2.52
CA LYS A 41 0.35 -7.25 2.72
C LYS A 41 1.66 -6.92 3.42
N LEU A 42 2.03 -7.70 4.42
CA LEU A 42 3.32 -7.58 5.10
C LEU A 42 4.42 -8.19 4.20
N ILE A 43 5.49 -7.43 3.96
CA ILE A 43 6.63 -7.86 3.13
C ILE A 43 7.78 -8.36 4.01
N SER A 44 8.15 -7.60 5.05
CA SER A 44 9.17 -8.01 6.02
C SER A 44 8.51 -8.26 7.37
N ASN A 45 8.71 -9.46 7.92
CA ASN A 45 8.23 -9.81 9.25
C ASN A 45 9.34 -9.53 10.28
N ASN A 46 9.02 -8.76 11.31
CA ASN A 46 9.85 -8.68 12.51
C ASN A 46 9.26 -9.63 13.54
N ASP A 47 9.99 -10.70 13.90
CA ASP A 47 9.50 -11.82 14.72
C ASP A 47 8.93 -11.41 16.09
N LYS A 48 9.22 -10.19 16.57
CA LYS A 48 8.66 -9.66 17.82
C LYS A 48 7.27 -9.04 17.68
N ASN A 49 6.70 -8.94 16.48
CA ASN A 49 5.43 -8.27 16.21
C ASN A 49 4.49 -9.17 15.38
N PRO A 50 3.57 -9.92 16.01
CA PRO A 50 2.63 -10.80 15.32
C PRO A 50 1.51 -10.00 14.64
N HIS A 51 1.84 -9.20 13.64
CA HIS A 51 0.86 -8.51 12.81
C HIS A 51 0.27 -9.47 11.77
N PRO A 52 -1.00 -9.26 11.38
CA PRO A 52 -1.58 -10.01 10.27
C PRO A 52 -0.75 -9.85 9.00
N ARG A 53 -0.42 -10.98 8.35
CA ARG A 53 0.32 -10.97 7.07
C ARG A 53 -0.44 -10.25 5.97
N GLN A 54 -1.77 -10.22 6.07
CA GLN A 54 -2.64 -9.52 5.13
C GLN A 54 -3.83 -8.92 5.87
N THR A 55 -4.11 -7.64 5.62
CA THR A 55 -5.24 -6.90 6.19
C THR A 55 -5.98 -6.14 5.09
N MET A 56 -7.31 -6.10 5.18
CA MET A 56 -8.14 -5.25 4.32
C MET A 56 -8.33 -3.88 4.99
N LEU A 57 -8.05 -2.81 4.25
CA LEU A 57 -8.17 -1.43 4.70
C LEU A 57 -9.24 -0.70 3.87
N THR A 58 -9.98 0.18 4.53
CA THR A 58 -10.84 1.15 3.86
C THR A 58 -10.03 2.37 3.41
N LEU A 59 -10.56 3.14 2.45
CA LEU A 59 -9.94 4.42 2.05
C LEU A 59 -9.70 5.35 3.25
N LYS A 60 -10.68 5.43 4.17
CA LYS A 60 -10.56 6.22 5.39
C LYS A 60 -9.34 5.80 6.21
N ARG A 61 -9.16 4.49 6.40
CA ARG A 61 -8.03 3.97 7.17
C ARG A 61 -6.69 4.26 6.49
N VAL A 62 -6.61 4.12 5.17
CA VAL A 62 -5.41 4.47 4.40
C VAL A 62 -5.05 5.96 4.58
N LYS A 63 -6.06 6.84 4.54
CA LYS A 63 -5.87 8.29 4.77
C LYS A 63 -5.37 8.61 6.19
N GLU A 64 -5.88 7.90 7.19
CA GLU A 64 -5.44 8.08 8.60
C GLU A 64 -3.98 7.68 8.82
N ILE A 65 -3.50 6.63 8.14
CA ILE A 65 -2.12 6.15 8.32
C ILE A 65 -1.10 6.86 7.41
N PHE A 66 -1.56 7.47 6.31
CA PHE A 66 -0.70 8.13 5.31
C PHE A 66 0.34 9.11 5.91
N PRO A 67 0.00 10.00 6.86
CA PRO A 67 0.97 10.92 7.44
C PRO A 67 2.12 10.24 8.21
N PHE A 68 1.98 8.94 8.52
CA PHE A 68 2.96 8.13 9.25
C PHE A 68 3.65 7.10 8.35
N MET A 69 3.42 7.14 7.03
CA MET A 69 4.09 6.28 6.07
C MET A 69 5.47 6.85 5.75
N GLU A 70 6.46 5.97 5.69
CA GLU A 70 7.86 6.29 5.38
C GLU A 70 8.33 5.48 4.17
N ASP A 71 9.39 5.94 3.51
CA ASP A 71 10.05 5.25 2.37
C ASP A 71 9.08 4.82 1.26
N ILE A 72 8.14 5.69 0.87
CA ILE A 72 7.09 5.33 -0.10
C ILE A 72 7.69 5.10 -1.49
N GLU A 73 7.39 3.95 -2.08
CA GLU A 73 7.81 3.54 -3.43
C GLU A 73 6.60 3.00 -4.19
N TYR A 74 6.42 3.39 -5.45
CA TYR A 74 5.41 2.77 -6.33
C TYR A 74 6.07 1.77 -7.27
N ARG A 75 5.35 0.70 -7.58
CA ARG A 75 5.71 -0.25 -8.65
C ARG A 75 4.52 -0.42 -9.58
N VAL A 76 4.81 -0.53 -10.88
CA VAL A 76 3.85 -1.04 -11.86
C VAL A 76 3.57 -2.48 -11.44
N GLY A 77 2.35 -2.76 -10.99
CA GLY A 77 1.94 -4.14 -10.83
C GLY A 77 2.00 -4.78 -12.20
N VAL A 78 2.77 -5.87 -12.36
CA VAL A 78 2.58 -6.75 -13.51
C VAL A 78 1.15 -7.26 -13.36
N SER A 79 0.23 -6.63 -14.08
CA SER A 79 -1.07 -7.22 -14.29
C SER A 79 -0.79 -8.51 -15.04
N ASP A 80 -1.34 -9.63 -14.59
CA ASP A 80 -1.31 -10.90 -15.32
C ASP A 80 -2.17 -10.80 -16.61
N VAL A 81 -1.97 -9.75 -17.41
CA VAL A 81 -2.64 -9.47 -18.69
C VAL A 81 -1.67 -9.74 -19.85
N GLU A 82 -0.59 -10.47 -19.61
CA GLU A 82 0.28 -11.03 -20.66
C GLU A 82 0.04 -12.52 -20.95
N ASN A 83 -1.09 -13.13 -20.52
CA ASN A 83 -1.49 -14.44 -21.05
C ASN A 83 -3.02 -14.64 -20.99
N ILE A 84 -3.71 -14.30 -22.08
CA ILE A 84 -4.72 -15.10 -22.83
C ILE A 84 -5.11 -14.29 -24.07
#